data_AF-W1Y8Q7-F1
#
_entry.id   AF-W1Y8Q7-F1
#
_cell.length_a   1.000
_cell.length_b   1.000
_cell.length_c   1.000
_cell.angle_alpha   90.00
_cell.angle_beta   90.00
_cell.angle_gamma   90.00
#
_symmetry.space_group_name_H-M   'P 1'
#
loop_
_entity.id
_entity.type
_entity.pdbx_description
1 polymer ?
#
loop_
_entity_poly.entity_id
_entity_poly.type
_entity_poly.pdbx_seq_one_letter_code
_entity_poly.pdbx_strand_id
1 'polypeptide(L)'
;RVVASPQPRNIVEQKAIRQLVDSGVLVVCAGGGGVPCVFDKEGSLHGVEAVIDKDLASAELAVRAGADLLVIATDVDGVYQGWGTPGQAFIKEMRAEDALNAEFAAGSMGPK
;
A
#
# COMPACT_ATOMS: atom_id res chain seq x y z
N ARG A 1 22.91 -3.51 3.00
CA ARG A 1 22.80 -2.41 2.00
C ARG A 1 21.47 -1.72 2.25
N VAL A 2 21.43 -0.38 2.24
CA VAL A 2 20.17 0.39 2.34
C VAL A 2 19.75 0.79 0.93
N VAL A 3 18.46 0.75 0.64
CA VAL A 3 17.86 1.15 -0.64
C VAL A 3 16.69 2.09 -0.37
N ALA A 4 16.35 2.94 -1.34
CA ALA A 4 15.28 3.92 -1.19
C ALA A 4 13.89 3.24 -1.15
N SER A 5 12.95 3.85 -0.42
CA SER A 5 11.53 3.48 -0.43
C SER A 5 10.67 4.65 -0.93
N PRO A 6 10.53 4.82 -2.26
CA PRO A 6 9.73 5.91 -2.83
C PRO A 6 8.23 5.61 -2.74
N GLN A 7 7.43 6.67 -2.65
CA GLN A 7 5.97 6.54 -2.74
C GLN A 7 5.55 6.11 -4.16
N PRO A 8 4.65 5.12 -4.29
CA PRO A 8 4.10 4.75 -5.59
C PRO A 8 3.24 5.88 -6.16
N ARG A 9 3.30 6.08 -7.48
CA ARG A 9 2.52 7.12 -8.18
C ARG A 9 1.53 6.56 -9.19
N ASN A 10 1.75 5.32 -9.64
CA ASN A 10 0.96 4.66 -10.66
C ASN A 10 1.25 3.15 -10.63
N ILE A 11 0.32 2.35 -11.18
CA ILE A 11 0.53 0.94 -11.49
C ILE A 11 0.60 0.81 -13.01
N VAL A 12 1.77 0.43 -13.55
CA VAL A 12 2.01 0.37 -15.00
C VAL A 12 1.03 -0.59 -15.69
N GLU A 13 0.77 -1.74 -15.07
CA GLU A 13 -0.08 -2.82 -15.59
C GLU A 13 -1.58 -2.64 -15.26
N GLN A 14 -2.00 -1.47 -14.73
CA GLN A 14 -3.37 -1.25 -14.24
C GLN A 14 -4.47 -1.66 -15.23
N LYS A 15 -4.27 -1.41 -16.53
CA LYS A 15 -5.27 -1.72 -17.56
C LYS A 15 -5.47 -3.23 -17.71
N ALA A 16 -4.37 -3.99 -17.69
CA ALA A 16 -4.41 -5.45 -17.79
C ALA A 16 -5.04 -6.06 -16.52
N ILE A 17 -4.66 -5.55 -15.34
CA ILE A 17 -5.25 -5.96 -14.07
C ILE A 17 -6.76 -5.75 -14.09
N ARG A 18 -7.21 -4.55 -14.50
CA ARG A 18 -8.64 -4.23 -14.57
C ARG A 18 -9.41 -5.15 -15.52
N GLN A 19 -8.87 -5.43 -16.71
CA GLN A 19 -9.49 -6.35 -17.67
C GLN A 19 -9.65 -7.77 -17.11
N LEU A 20 -8.65 -8.26 -16.37
CA LEU A 20 -8.72 -9.58 -15.74
C LEU A 20 -9.77 -9.59 -14.62
N VAL A 21 -9.80 -8.57 -13.77
CA VAL A 21 -10.82 -8.44 -12.71
C VAL A 21 -12.23 -8.35 -13.31
N ASP A 22 -12.43 -7.53 -14.34
CA ASP A 22 -13.73 -7.37 -15.01
C ASP A 22 -14.20 -8.65 -15.71
N SER A 23 -13.30 -9.58 -16.02
CA SER A 23 -13.63 -10.91 -16.56
C SER A 23 -13.84 -11.98 -15.50
N GLY A 24 -13.86 -11.61 -14.21
CA GLY A 24 -14.12 -12.52 -13.09
C GLY A 24 -12.91 -13.34 -12.65
N VAL A 25 -11.70 -12.95 -13.08
CA VAL A 25 -10.46 -13.63 -12.69
C VAL A 25 -9.96 -13.11 -11.35
N LEU A 26 -9.54 -14.02 -10.46
CA LEU A 26 -8.78 -13.68 -9.27
C LEU A 26 -7.35 -13.29 -9.68
N VAL A 27 -7.01 -12.01 -9.51
CA VAL A 27 -5.70 -11.46 -9.91
C VAL A 27 -4.76 -11.34 -8.72
N VAL A 28 -3.57 -11.95 -8.84
CA VAL A 28 -2.44 -11.72 -7.93
C VAL A 28 -1.48 -10.77 -8.62
N CYS A 29 -1.24 -9.61 -8.02
CA CYS A 29 -0.38 -8.55 -8.59
C CYS A 29 0.31 -7.74 -7.48
N ALA A 30 1.13 -6.76 -7.86
CA ALA A 30 1.89 -5.90 -6.93
C ALA A 30 2.71 -6.66 -5.86
N GLY A 31 3.20 -7.86 -6.20
CA GLY A 31 3.98 -8.69 -5.29
C GLY A 31 5.19 -7.93 -4.73
N GLY A 32 5.32 -7.89 -3.40
CA GLY A 32 6.38 -7.15 -2.72
C GLY A 32 6.36 -5.63 -2.91
N GLY A 33 5.24 -5.04 -3.34
CA GLY A 33 5.12 -3.62 -3.70
C GLY A 33 5.30 -3.33 -5.20
N GLY A 34 5.66 -4.34 -6.00
CA GLY A 34 5.92 -4.21 -7.43
C GLY A 34 7.37 -3.87 -7.76
N VAL A 35 7.71 -3.95 -9.06
CA VAL A 35 9.04 -3.60 -9.55
C VAL A 35 9.13 -2.07 -9.68
N PRO A 36 10.04 -1.38 -8.96
CA PRO A 36 10.14 0.06 -9.05
C PRO A 36 10.66 0.50 -10.42
N CYS A 37 9.88 1.36 -11.07
CA CYS A 37 10.22 1.91 -12.37
C CYS A 37 10.00 3.42 -12.40
N VAL A 38 10.78 4.12 -13.23
CA VAL A 38 10.64 5.56 -13.47
C VAL A 38 10.61 5.84 -14.98
N PHE A 39 9.88 6.87 -15.37
CA PHE A 39 9.96 7.41 -16.73
C PHE A 39 11.12 8.40 -16.80
N ASP A 40 11.96 8.29 -17.83
CA ASP A 40 12.97 9.30 -18.14
C ASP A 40 12.34 10.53 -18.82
N LYS A 41 13.18 11.49 -19.24
CA LYS A 41 12.70 12.72 -19.89
C LYS A 41 12.12 12.47 -21.27
N GLU A 42 12.52 11.38 -21.90
CA GLU A 42 12.13 10.92 -23.22
C GLU A 42 10.86 10.05 -23.17
N GLY A 43 10.37 9.71 -21.97
CA GLY A 43 9.15 8.93 -21.74
C GLY A 43 9.37 7.41 -21.75
N SER A 44 10.61 6.94 -21.72
CA SER A 44 10.94 5.52 -21.62
C SER A 44 10.92 5.06 -20.17
N LEU A 45 10.40 3.85 -19.92
CA LEU A 45 10.29 3.26 -18.60
C LEU A 45 11.56 2.47 -18.25
N HIS A 46 12.16 2.77 -17.10
CA HIS A 46 13.38 2.10 -16.62
C HIS A 46 13.19 1.57 -15.20
N GLY A 47 13.68 0.36 -14.94
CA GLY A 47 13.75 -0.19 -13.59
C GLY A 47 14.81 0.51 -12.75
N VAL A 48 14.54 0.72 -11.46
CA VAL A 48 15.47 1.33 -10.52
C VAL A 48 15.60 0.49 -9.24
N GLU A 49 16.76 0.58 -8.59
CA GLU A 49 16.98 -0.11 -7.32
C GLU A 49 16.31 0.64 -6.16
N ALA A 50 15.12 0.19 -5.81
CA ALA A 50 14.33 0.67 -4.69
C ALA A 50 13.44 -0.47 -4.15
N VAL A 51 12.72 -0.22 -3.07
CA VAL A 51 11.65 -1.10 -2.58
C VAL A 51 10.43 -0.25 -2.37
N ILE A 52 9.33 -0.54 -3.06
CA ILE A 52 8.06 0.14 -2.82
C ILE A 52 7.36 -0.57 -1.67
N ASP A 53 6.79 0.19 -0.74
CA ASP A 53 5.98 -0.38 0.33
C ASP A 53 4.73 -1.07 -0.24
N LYS A 54 4.47 -2.31 0.18
CA LYS A 54 3.36 -3.13 -0.34
C LYS A 54 1.99 -2.58 0.02
N ASP A 55 1.85 -1.95 1.18
CA ASP A 55 0.57 -1.44 1.68
C ASP A 55 0.24 -0.15 0.91
N LEU A 56 1.23 0.73 0.69
CA LEU A 56 1.10 1.89 -0.18
C LEU A 56 0.83 1.51 -1.65
N ALA A 57 1.50 0.48 -2.18
CA ALA A 57 1.26 -0.01 -3.54
C ALA A 57 -0.16 -0.57 -3.69
N SER A 58 -0.64 -1.29 -2.67
CA SER A 58 -2.00 -1.83 -2.62
C SER A 58 -3.04 -0.71 -2.54
N ALA A 59 -2.77 0.36 -1.78
CA ALA A 59 -3.63 1.54 -1.71
C ALA A 59 -3.73 2.25 -3.07
N GLU A 60 -2.60 2.49 -3.74
CA GLU A 60 -2.60 3.07 -5.09
C GLU A 60 -3.36 2.17 -6.08
N LEU A 61 -3.15 0.85 -6.02
CA LEU A 61 -3.89 -0.10 -6.85
C LEU A 61 -5.39 -0.06 -6.59
N ALA A 62 -5.82 -0.02 -5.32
CA ALA A 62 -7.24 0.02 -4.96
C ALA A 62 -7.93 1.27 -5.54
N VAL A 63 -7.28 2.44 -5.44
CA VAL A 63 -7.76 3.69 -6.05
C VAL A 63 -7.86 3.56 -7.57
N ARG A 64 -6.81 3.07 -8.24
CA ARG A 64 -6.77 2.94 -9.72
C ARG A 64 -7.75 1.90 -10.24
N ALA A 65 -7.93 0.81 -9.51
CA ALA A 65 -8.86 -0.25 -9.83
C ALA A 65 -10.31 0.13 -9.49
N GLY A 66 -10.57 1.24 -8.80
CA GLY A 66 -11.92 1.63 -8.36
C GLY A 66 -12.52 0.59 -7.41
N ALA A 67 -11.71 0.06 -6.49
CA ALA A 67 -12.16 -0.93 -5.52
C ALA A 67 -13.06 -0.28 -4.45
N ASP A 68 -14.09 -1.00 -4.02
CA ASP A 68 -14.98 -0.55 -2.94
C ASP A 68 -14.31 -0.63 -1.55
N LEU A 69 -13.32 -1.51 -1.40
CA LEU A 69 -12.64 -1.78 -0.13
C LEU A 69 -11.16 -2.13 -0.35
N LEU A 70 -10.30 -1.58 0.51
CA LEU A 70 -8.92 -2.03 0.70
C LEU A 70 -8.83 -2.80 2.02
N VAL A 71 -8.29 -4.02 1.98
CA VAL A 71 -8.06 -4.84 3.17
C VAL A 71 -6.56 -5.10 3.31
N ILE A 72 -5.99 -4.68 4.45
CA ILE A 72 -4.60 -4.95 4.80
C ILE A 72 -4.57 -6.04 5.87
N ALA A 73 -4.11 -7.23 5.50
CA ALA A 73 -3.91 -8.31 6.45
C ALA A 73 -2.59 -8.13 7.22
N THR A 74 -2.64 -8.28 8.53
CA THR A 74 -1.48 -8.17 9.43
C THR A 74 -1.53 -9.27 10.50
N ASP A 75 -0.46 -9.42 11.27
CA ASP A 75 -0.28 -10.42 12.34
C ASP A 75 -0.93 -10.05 13.68
N VAL A 76 -1.67 -8.94 13.72
CA VAL A 76 -2.45 -8.47 14.87
C VAL A 76 -3.90 -8.29 14.46
N ASP A 77 -4.80 -8.30 15.43
CA ASP A 77 -6.26 -8.23 15.18
C ASP A 77 -6.70 -6.88 14.59
N GLY A 78 -5.85 -5.86 14.63
CA GLY A 78 -6.07 -4.56 14.00
C GLY A 78 -5.27 -3.43 14.64
N VAL A 79 -5.80 -2.22 14.56
CA VAL A 79 -5.12 -1.00 15.04
C VAL A 79 -5.41 -0.77 16.52
N TYR A 80 -4.40 -0.34 17.26
CA TYR A 80 -4.52 0.03 18.67
C TYR A 80 -3.98 1.43 18.92
N GLN A 81 -4.65 2.17 19.79
CA GLN A 81 -4.08 3.38 20.39
C GLN A 81 -3.14 2.97 21.54
N GLY A 82 -1.99 3.63 21.68
CA GLY A 82 -1.07 3.39 22.78
C GLY A 82 -0.49 1.97 22.80
N TRP A 83 -0.22 1.39 21.63
CA TRP A 83 0.28 0.03 21.46
C TRP A 83 1.45 -0.31 22.39
N GLY A 84 1.38 -1.47 23.05
CA GLY A 84 2.44 -1.95 23.95
C GLY A 84 2.45 -1.27 25.34
N THR A 85 1.49 -0.38 25.63
CA THR A 85 1.34 0.24 26.95
C THR A 85 0.22 -0.41 27.76
N PRO A 86 0.19 -0.24 29.10
CA PRO A 86 -0.94 -0.70 29.92
C PRO A 86 -2.29 -0.07 29.54
N GLY A 87 -2.26 1.09 28.88
CA GLY A 87 -3.45 1.82 28.43
C GLY A 87 -3.84 1.53 26.99
N GLN A 88 -3.27 0.51 26.34
CA GLN A 88 -3.58 0.23 24.94
C GLN A 88 -5.06 -0.10 24.73
N ALA A 89 -5.64 0.43 23.65
CA ALA A 89 -7.07 0.26 23.35
C ALA A 89 -7.27 -0.08 21.88
N PHE A 90 -8.11 -1.09 21.61
CA PHE A 90 -8.43 -1.52 20.25
C PHE A 90 -9.32 -0.49 19.54
N ILE A 91 -8.92 -0.11 18.34
CA ILE A 91 -9.65 0.84 17.50
C ILE A 91 -10.50 0.04 16.52
N LYS A 92 -11.82 -0.02 16.76
CA LYS A 92 -12.76 -0.72 15.86
C LYS A 92 -13.04 0.08 14.58
N GLU A 93 -13.17 1.39 14.74
CA GLU A 93 -13.50 2.34 13.68
C GLU A 93 -12.74 3.63 13.93
N MET A 94 -12.31 4.27 12.85
CA MET A 94 -11.56 5.53 12.89
C MET A 94 -11.79 6.29 11.59
N ARG A 95 -11.85 7.62 11.67
CA ARG A 95 -11.87 8.45 10.47
C ARG A 95 -10.45 8.62 9.94
N ALA A 96 -10.29 8.68 8.62
CA ALA A 96 -8.98 8.86 8.01
C ALA A 96 -8.24 10.12 8.50
N GLU A 97 -8.98 11.20 8.78
CA GLU A 97 -8.41 12.44 9.34
C GLU A 97 -7.81 12.27 10.75
N ASP A 98 -8.41 11.41 11.57
CA ASP A 98 -7.89 11.09 12.90
C ASP A 98 -6.62 10.24 12.80
N ALA A 99 -6.61 9.30 11.85
CA ALA A 99 -5.47 8.43 11.57
C ALA A 99 -4.20 9.23 11.18
N LEU A 100 -4.37 10.32 10.42
CA LEU A 100 -3.25 11.19 10.01
C LEU A 100 -2.58 11.93 11.18
N ASN A 101 -3.32 12.14 12.28
CA ASN A 101 -2.82 12.81 13.48
C ASN A 101 -2.40 11.81 14.58
N ALA A 102 -2.63 10.52 14.37
CA ALA A 102 -2.26 9.48 15.32
C ALA A 102 -0.79 9.08 15.18
N GLU A 103 -0.18 8.70 16.29
CA GLU A 103 1.18 8.15 16.30
C GLU A 103 1.12 6.63 16.22
N PHE A 104 1.59 6.08 15.10
CA PHE A 104 1.76 4.65 14.89
C PHE A 104 3.23 4.29 14.68
N ALA A 105 3.59 3.06 15.03
CA ALA A 105 4.97 2.59 14.91
C ALA A 105 5.45 2.61 13.46
N ALA A 106 6.56 3.32 13.21
CA ALA A 106 7.19 3.38 11.90
C ALA A 106 7.65 1.99 11.44
N GLY A 107 7.43 1.69 10.16
CA GLY A 107 7.82 0.40 9.56
C GLY A 107 6.91 -0.79 9.87
N SER A 108 5.83 -0.60 10.65
CA SER A 108 4.82 -1.65 10.88
C SER A 108 3.39 -1.14 10.68
N MET A 109 2.80 -0.49 11.67
CA MET A 109 1.42 0.02 11.59
C MET A 109 1.35 1.37 10.88
N GLY A 110 2.40 2.19 10.96
CA GLY A 110 2.42 3.51 10.31
C GLY A 110 2.30 3.50 8.77
N PRO A 111 2.92 2.53 8.04
CA PRO A 111 2.73 2.42 6.59
C PRO A 111 1.35 1.92 6.13
N LYS A 112 0.55 1.35 7.04
CA LYS A 112 -0.78 0.78 6.76
C LYS A 112 -1.85 1.87 6.83
#